data_AF-A0A950X8M1-F1
#
_entry.id   AF-A0A950X8M1-F1
#
_cell.length_a   1.000
_cell.length_b   1.000
_cell.length_c   1.000
_cell.angle_alpha   90.00
_cell.angle_beta   90.00
_cell.angle_gamma   90.00
#
_symmetry.space_group_name_H-M   'P 1'
#
loop_
_entity.id
_entity.type
_entity.pdbx_description
1 polymer ?
#
loop_
_entity_poly.entity_id
_entity_poly.type
_entity_poly.pdbx_seq_one_letter_code
_entity_poly.pdbx_strand_id
1 'polypeptide(L)'
;MEAERKETRQVATLNHGDFKADIYSTELPGEFKVVYRNPDGSEIEEALLTGISTYHMREPDVLKRLEELSRGAQPSSQPDLGDPGEY
;
A
#
# COMPACT_ATOMS: atom_id res chain seq x y z
N MET A 1 10.59 3.27 23.69
CA MET A 1 9.39 2.87 22.93
C MET A 1 9.90 2.36 21.61
N GLU A 2 10.16 1.05 21.56
CA GLU A 2 10.59 0.36 20.36
C GLU A 2 9.36 0.25 19.46
N ALA A 3 9.37 0.93 18.32
CA ALA A 3 8.43 0.59 17.26
C ALA A 3 8.79 -0.82 16.82
N GLU A 4 7.96 -1.80 17.18
CA GLU A 4 7.96 -3.15 16.64
C GLU A 4 8.26 -3.06 15.13
N ARG A 5 9.44 -3.49 14.73
CA ARG A 5 9.77 -3.62 13.32
C ARG A 5 9.04 -4.85 12.83
N LYS A 6 7.73 -4.73 12.56
CA LYS A 6 6.97 -5.73 11.81
C LYS A 6 7.79 -6.06 10.57
N GLU A 7 8.20 -7.32 10.44
CA GLU A 7 9.13 -7.75 9.40
C GLU A 7 8.43 -7.73 8.04
N THR A 8 8.35 -6.55 7.42
CA THR A 8 7.76 -6.39 6.10
C THR A 8 8.83 -6.61 5.05
N ARG A 9 8.64 -7.62 4.19
CA ARG A 9 9.56 -7.91 3.08
C ARG A 9 9.02 -7.28 1.82
N GLN A 10 9.80 -6.41 1.18
CA GLN A 10 9.44 -5.89 -0.13
C GLN A 10 9.39 -7.04 -1.15
N VAL A 11 8.24 -7.20 -1.80
CA VAL A 11 7.98 -8.25 -2.79
C VAL A 11 7.90 -7.70 -4.20
N ALA A 12 7.47 -6.44 -4.36
CA ALA A 12 7.36 -5.79 -5.66
C ALA A 12 7.44 -4.27 -5.53
N THR A 13 7.74 -3.61 -6.65
CA THR A 13 7.60 -2.16 -6.80
C THR A 13 6.93 -1.89 -8.14
N LEU A 14 5.85 -1.11 -8.10
CA LEU A 14 5.15 -0.63 -9.28
C LEU A 14 5.54 0.83 -9.51
N ASN A 15 5.64 1.23 -10.77
CA ASN A 15 6.02 2.59 -11.16
C ASN A 15 4.97 3.16 -12.11
N HIS A 16 4.66 4.45 -11.95
CA HIS A 16 3.79 5.20 -12.85
C HIS A 16 4.33 6.63 -13.00
N GLY A 17 4.97 6.90 -14.14
CA GLY A 17 5.74 8.13 -14.33
C GLY A 17 6.87 8.22 -13.30
N ASP A 18 6.94 9.33 -12.59
CA ASP A 18 7.90 9.56 -11.51
C ASP A 18 7.42 9.03 -10.14
N PHE A 19 6.17 8.54 -10.05
CA PHE A 19 5.61 7.99 -8.82
C PHE A 19 5.86 6.48 -8.74
N LYS A 20 5.97 5.95 -7.52
CA LYS A 20 6.11 4.51 -7.31
C LYS A 20 5.26 4.01 -6.14
N ALA A 21 4.87 2.75 -6.20
CA ALA A 21 4.21 2.03 -5.13
C ALA A 21 5.07 0.83 -4.74
N ASP A 22 5.60 0.84 -3.52
CA ASP A 22 6.38 -0.27 -2.96
C ASP A 22 5.43 -1.23 -2.22
N ILE A 23 5.47 -2.50 -2.60
CA ILE A 23 4.59 -3.55 -2.05
C ILE A 23 5.43 -4.45 -1.16
N TYR A 24 4.98 -4.61 0.07
CA TYR A 24 5.60 -5.44 1.09
C TYR A 24 4.65 -6.55 1.51
N SER A 25 5.14 -7.79 1.55
CA SER A 25 4.43 -8.86 2.26
C SER A 25 4.60 -8.66 3.76
N THR A 26 3.52 -8.83 4.52
CA THR A 26 3.59 -8.87 5.98
C THR A 26 3.77 -10.32 6.46
N GLU A 27 3.88 -10.51 7.77
CA GLU A 27 3.94 -11.84 8.39
C GLU A 27 2.62 -12.63 8.24
N LEU A 28 1.51 -11.93 7.96
CA LEU A 28 0.21 -12.55 7.78
C LEU A 28 0.03 -13.02 6.33
N PRO A 29 -0.30 -14.31 6.11
CA PRO A 29 -0.52 -14.82 4.76
C PRO A 29 -1.75 -14.15 4.13
N GLY A 30 -1.56 -13.57 2.95
CA GLY A 30 -2.62 -12.82 2.25
C GLY A 30 -2.72 -11.35 2.67
N GLU A 31 -1.79 -10.86 3.48
CA GLU A 31 -1.71 -9.43 3.80
C GLU A 31 -0.49 -8.79 3.15
N PHE A 32 -0.73 -7.73 2.39
CA PHE A 32 0.30 -6.96 1.72
C PHE A 32 0.14 -5.48 2.07
N LYS A 33 1.23 -4.84 2.43
CA LYS A 33 1.30 -3.40 2.65
C LYS A 33 1.80 -2.72 1.38
N VAL A 34 1.09 -1.71 0.92
CA VAL A 34 1.45 -0.92 -0.26
C VAL A 34 1.74 0.49 0.18
N VAL A 35 2.92 1.00 -0.18
CA VAL A 35 3.39 2.33 0.17
C VAL A 35 3.56 3.13 -1.11
N TYR A 36 2.70 4.11 -1.34
CA TYR A 36 2.79 5.04 -2.46
C TYR A 36 3.78 6.15 -2.12
N ARG A 37 4.69 6.44 -3.04
CA ARG A 37 5.76 7.45 -2.88
C ARG A 37 5.75 8.45 -4.02
N ASN A 38 6.05 9.68 -3.65
CA ASN A 38 6.28 10.80 -4.56
C ASN A 38 7.58 10.61 -5.35
N PRO A 39 7.79 11.40 -6.43
CA PRO A 39 9.06 11.46 -7.16
C PRO A 39 10.27 11.71 -6.27
N ASP A 40 10.07 12.50 -5.22
CA ASP A 40 11.06 12.84 -4.21
C ASP A 40 11.41 11.67 -3.27
N GLY A 41 10.66 10.56 -3.35
CA GLY A 41 10.81 9.38 -2.49
C GLY A 41 10.04 9.45 -1.16
N SER A 42 9.48 10.62 -0.85
CA SER A 42 8.59 10.84 0.28
C SER A 42 7.29 10.03 0.18
N GLU A 43 6.86 9.42 1.28
CA GLU A 43 5.62 8.61 1.34
C GLU A 43 4.39 9.51 1.22
N ILE A 44 3.49 9.17 0.30
CA ILE A 44 2.22 9.86 0.05
C ILE A 44 1.12 9.21 0.87
N GLU A 45 1.03 7.89 0.78
CA GLU A 45 -0.08 7.09 1.25
C GLU A 45 0.39 5.67 1.53
N GLU A 46 -0.24 5.05 2.52
CA GLU A 46 -0.08 3.64 2.83
C GLU A 46 -1.44 2.95 2.76
N ALA A 47 -1.50 1.81 2.09
CA ALA A 47 -2.69 0.97 2.00
C ALA A 47 -2.37 -0.46 2.42
N LEU A 48 -3.27 -1.06 3.18
CA LEU A 48 -3.23 -2.49 3.49
C LEU A 48 -4.15 -3.24 2.54
N LEU A 49 -3.57 -4.16 1.78
CA LEU A 49 -4.30 -5.14 1.00
C LEU A 49 -4.48 -6.38 1.87
N THR A 50 -5.66 -6.48 2.47
CA THR A 50 -6.08 -7.66 3.22
C THR A 50 -6.98 -8.54 2.33
N GLY A 51 -6.80 -9.86 2.40
CA GLY A 51 -7.66 -10.84 1.75
C GLY A 51 -6.91 -12.03 1.18
N ILE A 52 -7.65 -13.09 0.82
CA ILE A 52 -7.08 -14.31 0.19
C ILE A 52 -6.47 -13.98 -1.19
N SER A 53 -6.80 -12.82 -1.76
CA SER A 53 -6.31 -12.34 -3.04
C SER A 53 -4.87 -11.83 -2.93
N THR A 54 -3.97 -12.44 -3.70
CA THR A 54 -2.57 -11.99 -3.84
C THR A 54 -2.48 -10.56 -4.38
N TYR A 55 -1.41 -9.83 -4.05
CA TYR A 55 -1.19 -8.48 -4.57
C TYR A 55 -1.31 -8.39 -6.10
N HIS A 56 -0.93 -9.44 -6.85
CA HIS A 56 -1.09 -9.49 -8.31
C HIS A 56 -2.54 -9.30 -8.80
N MET A 57 -3.52 -9.76 -8.03
CA MET A 57 -4.93 -9.55 -8.39
C MET A 57 -5.38 -8.10 -8.16
N ARG A 58 -4.72 -7.40 -7.22
CA ARG A 58 -4.99 -6.00 -6.87
C ARG A 58 -3.99 -5.03 -7.48
N GLU A 59 -3.02 -5.52 -8.25
CA GLU A 59 -2.08 -4.72 -9.04
C GLU A 59 -2.78 -3.66 -9.89
N PRO A 60 -3.87 -3.94 -10.64
CA PRO A 60 -4.59 -2.90 -11.38
C PRO A 60 -5.20 -1.84 -10.47
N ASP A 61 -5.68 -2.18 -9.27
CA ASP A 61 -6.19 -1.21 -8.29
C ASP A 61 -5.06 -0.33 -7.75
N VAL A 62 -3.90 -0.92 -7.43
CA VAL A 62 -2.72 -0.18 -6.98
C VAL A 62 -2.21 0.77 -8.06
N LEU A 63 -2.12 0.31 -9.32
CA LEU A 63 -1.73 1.15 -10.45
C LEU A 63 -2.71 2.29 -10.68
N LYS A 64 -4.02 2.00 -10.62
CA LYS A 64 -5.06 3.02 -10.73
C LYS A 64 -4.92 4.06 -9.63
N ARG A 65 -4.69 3.64 -8.38
CA ARG A 65 -4.48 4.56 -7.25
C ARG A 65 -3.23 5.40 -7.43
N LEU A 66 -2.13 4.79 -7.86
CA LEU A 66 -0.88 5.47 -8.16
C LEU A 66 -1.07 6.51 -9.30
N GLU A 67 -1.85 6.17 -10.33
CA GLU A 67 -2.25 7.13 -11.38
C GLU A 67 -3.06 8.30 -10.80
N GLU A 68 -4.07 8.04 -9.97
CA GLU A 68 -4.87 9.09 -9.33
C GLU A 68 -3.99 10.05 -8.51
N LEU A 69 -3.09 9.50 -7.68
CA LEU A 69 -2.15 10.28 -6.89
C LEU A 69 -1.21 11.10 -7.79
N SER A 70 -0.74 10.52 -8.90
CA SER A 70 0.10 11.25 -9.87
C SER A 70 -0.60 12.45 -10.51
N ARG A 71 -1.95 12.40 -10.60
CA ARG A 71 -2.80 13.49 -11.10
C ARG A 71 -3.17 14.52 -10.02
N GLY A 72 -2.65 14.37 -8.80
CA GLY A 72 -2.94 15.26 -7.69
C GLY A 72 -4.19 14.88 -6.89
N ALA A 73 -4.65 13.63 -6.98
CA ALA A 73 -5.67 13.14 -6.06
C ALA A 73 -5.16 13.24 -4.61
N GLN A 74 -6.06 13.58 -3.70
CA GLN A 74 -5.71 13.63 -2.29
C GLN A 74 -5.48 12.21 -1.74
N PRO A 75 -4.44 12.02 -0.89
CA PRO A 75 -4.29 10.76 -0.18
C PRO A 75 -5.54 10.51 0.66
N SER A 76 -5.99 9.27 0.67
CA SER A 76 -7.05 8.79 1.53
C SER A 76 -6.50 8.85 2.95
N SER A 77 -6.97 9.84 3.71
CA SER A 77 -6.70 9.98 5.14
C SER A 77 -7.43 8.91 5.94
N GLN A 78 -7.16 7.64 5.67
CA GLN A 78 -7.45 6.56 6.59
C GLN A 78 -6.73 5.29 6.12
N PRO A 79 -5.81 4.71 6.92
CA PRO A 79 -5.69 3.28 6.88
C PRO A 79 -7.06 2.76 7.31
N ASP A 80 -7.84 2.23 6.37
CA ASP A 80 -8.97 1.36 6.67
C ASP A 80 -8.36 0.06 7.25
N LEU A 81 -7.85 0.17 8.48
CA LEU A 81 -7.84 -0.93 9.43
C LEU A 81 -9.31 -1.24 9.60
N GLY A 82 -9.81 -2.11 8.71
CA GLY A 82 -11.20 -2.52 8.68
C GLY A 82 -11.69 -2.66 10.11
N ASP A 83 -12.72 -1.88 10.43
CA ASP A 83 -13.42 -1.92 11.70
C ASP A 83 -13.58 -3.40 12.10
N PRO A 84 -12.89 -3.89 13.15
CA PRO A 84 -13.13 -5.25 13.61
C PRO A 84 -14.54 -5.25 14.17
N GLY A 85 -15.50 -5.66 13.33
CA GLY A 85 -16.92 -5.46 13.54
C GLY A 85 -17.35 -5.63 14.98
N GLU A 86 -17.91 -4.56 15.54
CA GLU A 86 -18.67 -4.63 16.79
C GLU A 86 -20.01 -5.33 16.51
N TYR A 87 -20.12 -6.60 16.93
CA TYR A 87 -21.39 -7.31 17.15
C TYR A 87 -21.67 -7.40 18.65
#